data_AF-A0AAE9AF54-F1
#
_entry.id   AF-A0AAE9AF54-F1
#
_cell.length_a   1.000
_cell.length_b   1.000
_cell.length_c   1.000
_cell.angle_alpha   90.00
_cell.angle_beta   90.00
_cell.angle_gamma   90.00
#
_symmetry.space_group_name_H-M   'P 1'
#
loop_
_entity.id
_entity.type
_entity.pdbx_description
1 polymer ?
#
loop_
_entity_poly.entity_id
_entity_poly.type
_entity_poly.pdbx_seq_one_letter_code
_entity_poly.pdbx_strand_id
1 'polypeptide(L)'
;MFLKLTILLVILHISFLHCASTAVQKYTSKFHPQIKRERDHVSRKYPKHLMEVTLSSGMNEETILFIEAVIEENFTGRFDTDSLNKIQETVQEYLGGNWGIQYYEDPYMFASTSFRRSPSFVVLDVSGNGVAVVKESIKSSV
;
A
#
# COMPACT_ATOMS: atom_id res chain seq x y z
N MET A 1 30.70 28.41 -3.43
CA MET A 1 30.07 27.46 -4.37
C MET A 1 29.25 26.37 -3.65
N PHE A 2 29.78 25.77 -2.57
CA PHE A 2 29.11 24.72 -1.79
C PHE A 2 27.73 25.09 -1.23
N LEU A 3 27.54 26.30 -0.69
CA LEU A 3 26.26 26.71 -0.07
C LEU A 3 25.09 26.77 -1.07
N LYS A 4 25.34 27.16 -2.33
CA LYS A 4 24.30 27.21 -3.36
C LYS A 4 23.87 25.79 -3.80
N LEU A 5 24.80 24.84 -3.80
CA LEU A 5 24.53 23.45 -4.18
C LEU A 5 23.73 22.71 -3.10
N THR A 6 24.02 22.93 -1.82
CA THR A 6 23.23 22.35 -0.71
C THR A 6 21.81 22.91 -0.66
N ILE A 7 21.62 24.21 -0.87
CA ILE A 7 20.27 24.80 -0.92
C ILE A 7 19.46 24.21 -2.10
N LEU A 8 20.08 24.04 -3.27
CA LEU A 8 19.43 23.44 -4.43
C LEU A 8 18.99 21.99 -4.15
N LEU A 9 19.86 21.18 -3.52
CA LEU A 9 19.56 19.79 -3.15
C LEU A 9 18.42 19.69 -2.13
N VAL A 10 18.39 20.58 -1.14
CA VAL A 10 17.32 20.62 -0.13
C VAL A 10 15.97 20.99 -0.78
N ILE A 11 15.94 22.00 -1.65
CA ILE A 11 14.72 22.40 -2.37
C ILE A 11 14.24 21.26 -3.27
N LEU A 12 15.14 20.55 -3.94
CA LEU A 12 14.80 19.42 -4.78
C LEU A 12 14.17 18.29 -3.96
N HIS A 13 14.76 17.94 -2.81
CA HIS A 13 14.20 16.90 -1.91
C HIS A 13 12.82 17.27 -1.38
N ILE A 14 12.61 18.54 -0.97
CA ILE A 14 11.32 19.02 -0.48
C ILE A 14 10.26 18.95 -1.58
N SER A 15 10.64 19.27 -2.83
CA SER A 15 9.75 19.25 -3.98
C SER A 15 9.31 17.81 -4.34
N PHE A 16 10.22 16.84 -4.26
CA PHE A 16 9.88 15.42 -4.43
C PHE A 16 8.96 14.89 -3.33
N LEU A 17 9.21 15.26 -2.07
CA LEU A 17 8.36 14.89 -0.93
C LEU A 17 6.94 15.46 -1.07
N HIS A 18 6.80 16.70 -1.54
CA HIS A 18 5.50 17.34 -1.72
C HIS A 18 4.70 16.72 -2.89
N CYS A 19 5.38 16.32 -3.97
CA CYS A 19 4.74 15.67 -5.12
C CYS A 19 4.20 14.28 -4.76
N ALA A 20 4.95 13.45 -4.03
CA ALA A 20 4.46 12.15 -3.58
C ALA A 20 3.25 12.26 -2.63
N SER A 21 3.27 13.24 -1.72
CA SER A 21 2.16 13.51 -0.79
C SER A 21 0.86 13.92 -1.50
N THR A 22 0.93 14.77 -2.53
CA THR A 22 -0.26 15.17 -3.31
C THR A 22 -0.86 14.01 -4.12
N ALA A 23 -0.02 13.09 -4.58
CA ALA A 23 -0.42 11.95 -5.37
C ALA A 23 -1.15 10.87 -4.53
N VAL A 24 -0.65 10.61 -3.31
CA VAL A 24 -1.30 9.77 -2.28
C VAL A 24 -2.66 10.34 -1.88
N GLN A 25 -2.73 11.65 -1.59
CA GLN A 25 -3.99 12.33 -1.25
C GLN A 25 -5.04 12.24 -2.37
N LYS A 26 -4.62 12.27 -3.64
CA LYS A 26 -5.54 12.15 -4.79
C LYS A 26 -6.20 10.77 -4.85
N TYR A 27 -5.48 9.70 -4.52
CA TYR A 27 -6.03 8.35 -4.47
C TYR A 27 -6.95 8.13 -3.26
N THR A 28 -6.55 8.64 -2.10
CA THR A 28 -7.35 8.56 -0.86
C THR A 28 -8.67 9.32 -0.97
N SER A 29 -8.71 10.42 -1.73
CA SER A 29 -9.93 11.21 -1.96
C SER A 29 -10.79 10.69 -3.11
N LYS A 30 -10.27 9.78 -3.96
CA LYS A 30 -11.02 9.21 -5.08
C LYS A 30 -12.22 8.40 -4.61
N PHE A 31 -12.06 7.69 -3.50
CA PHE A 31 -13.09 6.88 -2.88
C PHE A 31 -13.40 7.40 -1.48
N HIS A 32 -14.68 7.43 -1.12
CA HIS A 32 -15.15 7.84 0.20
C HIS A 32 -15.74 6.62 0.91
N PRO A 33 -14.90 5.69 1.40
CA PRO A 33 -15.39 4.44 1.95
C PRO A 33 -16.19 4.67 3.24
N GLN A 34 -17.21 3.85 3.45
CA GLN A 34 -17.97 3.88 4.69
C GLN A 34 -17.28 3.01 5.73
N ILE A 35 -16.97 3.57 6.89
CA ILE A 35 -16.42 2.80 8.01
C ILE A 35 -17.53 1.94 8.60
N LYS A 36 -17.30 0.62 8.65
CA LYS A 36 -18.14 -0.34 9.36
C LYS A 36 -17.39 -0.84 10.59
N ARG A 37 -18.07 -0.84 11.73
CA ARG A 37 -17.54 -1.39 12.99
C ARG A 37 -18.41 -2.54 13.44
N GLU A 38 -17.80 -3.70 13.60
CA GLU A 38 -18.44 -4.91 14.08
C GLU A 38 -17.65 -5.43 15.28
N ARG A 39 -18.12 -5.09 16.49
CA ARG A 39 -17.35 -5.29 17.74
C ARG A 39 -15.99 -4.59 17.62
N ASP A 40 -14.90 -5.37 17.70
CA ASP A 40 -13.53 -4.87 17.63
C ASP A 40 -12.98 -4.86 16.20
N HIS A 41 -13.73 -5.37 15.22
CA HIS A 41 -13.35 -5.34 13.81
C HIS A 41 -13.75 -4.00 13.18
N VAL A 42 -12.80 -3.40 12.47
CA VAL A 42 -13.01 -2.17 11.71
C VAL A 42 -12.72 -2.46 10.24
N SER A 43 -13.76 -2.34 9.41
CA SER A 43 -13.65 -2.49 7.98
C SER A 43 -14.09 -1.22 7.27
N ARG A 44 -13.62 -1.04 6.03
CA ARG A 44 -13.96 0.07 5.16
C ARG A 44 -14.67 -0.46 3.93
N LYS A 45 -15.91 -0.04 3.72
CA LYS A 45 -16.71 -0.43 2.56
C LYS A 45 -16.49 0.55 1.41
N TYR A 46 -15.77 0.09 0.40
CA TYR A 46 -15.58 0.73 -0.89
C TYR A 46 -16.68 0.33 -1.88
N PRO A 47 -16.79 0.99 -3.06
CA PRO A 47 -17.81 0.66 -4.06
C PRO A 47 -17.82 -0.81 -4.48
N LYS A 48 -16.67 -1.38 -4.81
CA LYS A 48 -16.53 -2.80 -5.18
C LYS A 48 -16.33 -3.66 -3.93
N HIS A 49 -15.32 -3.33 -3.12
CA HIS A 49 -14.85 -4.26 -2.09
C HIS A 49 -15.18 -3.81 -0.66
N LEU A 50 -15.42 -4.76 0.23
CA LEU A 50 -15.28 -4.56 1.68
C LEU A 50 -13.83 -4.91 2.04
N MET A 51 -13.14 -4.03 2.75
CA MET A 51 -11.74 -4.24 3.14
C MET A 51 -11.57 -4.17 4.65
N GLU A 52 -10.83 -5.11 5.21
CA GLU A 52 -10.38 -5.11 6.59
C GLU A 52 -8.87 -5.30 6.64
N VAL A 53 -8.17 -4.48 7.41
CA VAL A 53 -6.75 -4.69 7.66
C VAL A 53 -6.61 -5.77 8.74
N THR A 54 -6.10 -6.93 8.36
CA THR A 54 -5.92 -8.07 9.27
C THR A 54 -4.56 -8.05 9.96
N LEU A 55 -3.54 -7.50 9.30
CA LEU A 55 -2.21 -7.32 9.87
C LEU A 55 -1.49 -6.15 9.18
N SER A 56 -0.74 -5.35 9.92
CA SER A 56 0.12 -4.33 9.33
C SER A 56 1.35 -4.05 10.18
N SER A 57 2.40 -3.53 9.55
CA SER A 57 3.59 -3.04 10.22
C SER A 57 4.27 -1.96 9.39
N GLY A 58 4.82 -0.93 10.03
CA GLY A 58 5.62 0.09 9.36
C GLY A 58 4.85 0.96 8.36
N MET A 59 3.52 1.02 8.43
CA MET A 59 2.66 1.89 7.62
C MET A 59 1.80 2.78 8.51
N ASN A 60 1.60 4.03 8.09
CA ASN A 60 0.61 4.93 8.70
C ASN A 60 -0.76 4.75 8.03
N GLU A 61 -1.81 5.32 8.62
CA GLU A 61 -3.17 5.20 8.10
C GLU A 61 -3.32 5.77 6.68
N GLU A 62 -2.64 6.88 6.37
CA GLU A 62 -2.68 7.48 5.03
C GLU A 62 -2.15 6.53 3.95
N THR A 63 -1.05 5.82 4.22
CA THR A 63 -0.46 4.84 3.30
C THR A 63 -1.38 3.63 3.13
N ILE A 64 -2.01 3.18 4.22
CA ILE A 64 -2.98 2.08 4.18
C ILE A 64 -4.20 2.46 3.33
N LEU A 65 -4.76 3.65 3.54
CA LEU A 65 -5.90 4.15 2.77
C LEU A 65 -5.57 4.30 1.27
N PHE A 66 -4.35 4.71 0.95
CA PHE A 66 -3.86 4.72 -0.42
C PHE A 66 -3.81 3.31 -1.01
N ILE A 67 -3.24 2.34 -0.31
CA ILE A 67 -3.17 0.94 -0.76
C ILE A 67 -4.58 0.38 -0.97
N GLU A 68 -5.49 0.60 -0.03
CA GLU A 68 -6.90 0.21 -0.16
C GLU A 68 -7.56 0.83 -1.40
N ALA A 69 -7.30 2.10 -1.69
CA ALA A 69 -7.80 2.76 -2.90
C ALA A 69 -7.22 2.15 -4.20
N VAL A 70 -5.94 1.79 -4.21
CA VAL A 70 -5.30 1.13 -5.37
C VAL A 70 -5.88 -0.27 -5.58
N ILE A 71 -6.07 -1.03 -4.51
CA ILE A 71 -6.73 -2.35 -4.54
C ILE A 71 -8.16 -2.18 -5.03
N GLU A 72 -8.90 -1.19 -4.50
CA GLU A 72 -10.27 -0.93 -4.91
C GLU A 72 -10.33 -0.70 -6.41
N GLU A 73 -9.44 0.12 -6.96
CA GLU A 73 -9.42 0.41 -8.39
C GLU A 73 -9.11 -0.82 -9.25
N ASN A 74 -8.11 -1.63 -8.86
CA ASN A 74 -7.50 -2.60 -9.77
C ASN A 74 -7.85 -4.06 -9.48
N PHE A 75 -8.21 -4.41 -8.23
CA PHE A 75 -8.46 -5.80 -7.85
C PHE A 75 -9.76 -6.33 -8.42
N THR A 76 -9.70 -7.51 -9.04
CA THR A 76 -10.84 -8.15 -9.74
C THR A 76 -11.65 -9.10 -8.86
N GLY A 77 -11.27 -9.28 -7.59
CA GLY A 77 -11.96 -10.19 -6.66
C GLY A 77 -11.48 -11.64 -6.71
N ARG A 78 -10.44 -11.95 -7.50
CA ARG A 78 -9.82 -13.28 -7.62
C ARG A 78 -8.35 -13.15 -7.98
N PHE A 79 -7.61 -14.25 -7.97
CA PHE A 79 -6.26 -14.29 -8.52
C PHE A 79 -6.29 -13.94 -10.03
N ASP A 80 -5.65 -12.83 -10.37
CA ASP A 80 -5.50 -12.34 -11.73
C ASP A 80 -4.16 -11.59 -11.84
N THR A 81 -3.23 -12.14 -12.62
CA THR A 81 -1.85 -11.67 -12.65
C THR A 81 -1.75 -10.21 -13.13
N ASP A 82 -2.55 -9.82 -14.12
CA ASP A 82 -2.52 -8.45 -14.66
C ASP A 82 -3.02 -7.43 -13.64
N SER A 83 -4.12 -7.75 -12.94
CA SER A 83 -4.65 -6.95 -11.83
C SER A 83 -3.62 -6.78 -10.70
N LEU A 84 -2.98 -7.87 -10.26
CA LEU A 84 -1.99 -7.84 -9.18
C LEU A 84 -0.73 -7.07 -9.59
N ASN A 85 -0.26 -7.24 -10.83
CA ASN A 85 0.84 -6.46 -11.39
C ASN A 85 0.49 -4.97 -11.43
N LYS A 86 -0.76 -4.62 -11.80
CA LYS A 86 -1.18 -3.22 -11.85
C LYS A 86 -1.20 -2.56 -10.47
N ILE A 87 -1.62 -3.30 -9.45
CA ILE A 87 -1.51 -2.86 -8.05
C ILE A 87 -0.04 -2.62 -7.70
N GLN A 88 0.85 -3.58 -8.01
CA GLN A 88 2.27 -3.46 -7.75
C GLN A 88 2.89 -2.21 -8.40
N GLU A 89 2.68 -2.04 -9.71
CA GLU A 89 3.18 -0.91 -10.48
C GLU A 89 2.74 0.42 -9.87
N THR A 90 1.45 0.54 -9.56
CA THR A 90 0.86 1.78 -9.02
C THR A 90 1.43 2.09 -7.63
N VAL A 91 1.57 1.08 -6.77
CA VAL A 91 2.18 1.27 -5.44
C VAL A 91 3.64 1.68 -5.57
N GLN A 92 4.42 1.04 -6.44
CA GLN A 92 5.82 1.37 -6.67
C GLN A 92 6.00 2.77 -7.25
N GLU A 93 5.16 3.17 -8.20
CA GLU A 93 5.19 4.49 -8.83
C GLU A 93 5.01 5.61 -7.79
N TYR A 94 4.06 5.44 -6.86
CA TYR A 94 3.68 6.48 -5.92
C TYR A 94 4.49 6.47 -4.61
N LEU A 95 4.82 5.29 -4.08
CA LEU A 95 5.52 5.16 -2.80
C LEU A 95 7.04 4.96 -2.95
N GLY A 96 7.51 4.66 -4.16
CA GLY A 96 8.90 4.37 -4.46
C GLY A 96 9.41 3.06 -3.83
N GLY A 97 10.55 2.58 -4.34
CA GLY A 97 11.15 1.30 -3.93
C GLY A 97 10.45 0.09 -4.55
N ASN A 98 10.86 -1.10 -4.10
CA ASN A 98 10.33 -2.37 -4.60
C ASN A 98 9.22 -2.88 -3.68
N TRP A 99 8.11 -3.29 -4.28
CA TRP A 99 6.94 -3.78 -3.57
C TRP A 99 6.50 -5.11 -4.18
N GLY A 100 6.12 -6.06 -3.34
CA GLY A 100 5.54 -7.33 -3.74
C GLY A 100 4.07 -7.41 -3.35
N ILE A 101 3.27 -7.99 -4.24
CA ILE A 101 1.85 -8.29 -3.98
C ILE A 101 1.70 -9.80 -3.80
N GLN A 102 1.08 -10.23 -2.71
CA GLN A 102 0.75 -11.63 -2.45
C GLN A 102 -0.76 -11.78 -2.38
N TYR A 103 -1.26 -12.85 -2.98
CA TYR A 103 -2.67 -13.25 -2.93
C TYR A 103 -2.80 -14.55 -2.13
N TYR A 104 -3.86 -14.63 -1.33
CA TYR A 104 -4.25 -15.81 -0.58
C TYR A 104 -5.74 -16.08 -0.80
N GLU A 105 -6.11 -17.34 -0.98
CA GLU A 105 -7.53 -17.74 -1.06
C GLU A 105 -8.26 -17.52 0.28
N ASP A 106 -7.54 -17.58 1.40
CA ASP A 106 -8.07 -17.33 2.74
C ASP A 106 -7.30 -16.16 3.40
N PRO A 107 -8.00 -15.09 3.83
CA PRO A 107 -7.42 -13.91 4.46
C PRO A 107 -7.07 -14.11 5.93
N TYR A 108 -6.89 -15.33 6.43
CA TYR A 108 -6.37 -15.61 7.77
C TYR A 108 -5.22 -16.62 7.78
N MET A 109 -4.81 -17.14 6.61
CA MET A 109 -3.66 -18.02 6.48
C MET A 109 -2.37 -17.23 6.22
N PHE A 110 -1.79 -16.65 7.28
CA PHE A 110 -0.60 -15.80 7.16
C PHE A 110 0.62 -16.36 7.89
N ALA A 111 1.49 -17.03 7.15
CA ALA A 111 2.87 -17.28 7.57
C ALA A 111 3.81 -17.10 6.36
N SER A 112 4.30 -15.88 6.15
CA SER A 112 5.25 -15.58 5.08
C SER A 112 6.54 -14.99 5.62
N THR A 113 7.67 -15.52 5.16
CA THR A 113 8.98 -14.96 5.52
C THR A 113 9.19 -13.55 4.95
N SER A 114 8.42 -13.16 3.93
CA SER A 114 8.45 -11.79 3.38
C SER A 114 8.04 -10.76 4.43
N PHE A 115 7.01 -11.04 5.24
CA PHE A 115 6.53 -10.11 6.27
C PHE A 115 7.59 -9.87 7.33
N ARG A 116 8.29 -10.92 7.75
CA ARG A 116 9.37 -10.82 8.75
C ARG A 116 10.58 -10.01 8.26
N ARG A 117 10.85 -10.03 6.95
CA ARG A 117 11.99 -9.33 6.32
C ARG A 117 11.60 -7.95 5.80
N SER A 118 10.32 -7.62 5.80
CA SER A 118 9.81 -6.38 5.24
C SER A 118 9.92 -5.26 6.26
N PRO A 119 10.41 -4.08 5.87
CA PRO A 119 10.35 -2.89 6.72
C PRO A 119 8.94 -2.29 6.83
N SER A 120 8.01 -2.66 5.94
CA SER A 120 6.68 -2.07 5.87
C SER A 120 5.73 -2.95 5.06
N PHE A 121 4.61 -3.37 5.64
CA PHE A 121 3.61 -4.19 4.95
C PHE A 121 2.20 -4.00 5.51
N VAL A 122 1.21 -4.37 4.70
CA VAL A 122 -0.18 -4.51 5.10
C VAL A 122 -0.76 -5.78 4.49
N VAL A 123 -1.61 -6.45 5.25
CA VAL A 123 -2.39 -7.62 4.85
C VAL A 123 -3.85 -7.29 5.05
N LEU A 124 -4.64 -7.52 4.01
CA LEU A 124 -6.05 -7.16 3.96
C LEU A 124 -6.90 -8.39 3.65
N ASP A 125 -8.04 -8.49 4.33
CA ASP A 125 -9.20 -9.20 3.81
C ASP A 125 -9.91 -8.26 2.83
N VAL A 126 -9.99 -8.67 1.56
CA VAL A 126 -10.67 -7.96 0.47
C VAL A 126 -11.86 -8.81 0.02
N SER A 127 -12.99 -8.65 0.70
CA SER A 127 -14.24 -9.36 0.44
C SER A 127 -14.11 -10.89 0.44
N GLY A 128 -13.36 -11.42 1.42
CA GLY A 128 -13.08 -12.84 1.60
C GLY A 128 -11.78 -13.31 0.92
N ASN A 129 -11.01 -12.42 0.29
CA ASN A 129 -9.73 -12.75 -0.34
C ASN A 129 -8.57 -12.10 0.41
N GLY A 130 -7.49 -12.83 0.66
CA GLY A 130 -6.29 -12.26 1.25
C GLY A 130 -5.44 -11.52 0.22
N VAL A 131 -5.15 -10.23 0.46
CA VAL A 131 -4.20 -9.46 -0.34
C VAL A 131 -3.17 -8.84 0.60
N ALA A 132 -1.89 -9.15 0.39
CA ALA A 132 -0.80 -8.50 1.11
C ALA A 132 0.05 -7.64 0.18
N VAL A 133 0.36 -6.44 0.65
CA VAL A 133 1.24 -5.47 -0.02
C VAL A 133 2.47 -5.29 0.84
N VAL A 134 3.63 -5.69 0.34
CA VAL A 134 4.85 -5.89 1.13
C VAL A 134 6.00 -5.11 0.52
N LYS A 135 6.60 -4.19 1.29
CA LYS A 135 7.82 -3.51 0.87
C LYS A 135 9.00 -4.48 0.92
N GLU A 136 9.76 -4.58 -0.14
CA GLU A 136 10.95 -5.42 -0.13
C GLU A 136 12.08 -4.74 0.64
N SER A 137 12.84 -5.51 1.42
CA SER A 137 14.08 -5.02 1.99
C SER A 137 15.16 -5.00 0.91
N ILE A 138 15.80 -3.84 0.73
CA ILE A 138 17.01 -3.74 -0.06
C ILE A 138 18.10 -4.48 0.72
N LYS A 139 18.40 -5.72 0.32
CA LYS A 139 19.68 -6.33 0.73
C LYS A 139 20.77 -5.50 0.09
N SER A 140 21.56 -4.78 0.89
CA SER A 140 22.89 -4.36 0.44
C SER A 140 23.65 -5.63 0.08
N SER A 141 23.95 -5.81 -1.20
CA SER A 141 24.89 -6.82 -1.65
C SER A 141 26.17 -6.64 -0.84
N VAL A 142 26.48 -7.61 0.02
CA VAL A 142 27.79 -7.73 0.67
C VAL A 142 28.74 -8.34 -0.34
#